data_AF-A0A9E0RTT3-F1
#
_entry.id   AF-A0A9E0RTT3-F1
#
_cell.length_a   1.000
_cell.length_b   1.000
_cell.length_c   1.000
_cell.angle_alpha   90.00
_cell.angle_beta   90.00
_cell.angle_gamma   90.00
#
_symmetry.space_group_name_H-M   'P 1'
#
loop_
_entity.id
_entity.type
_entity.pdbx_description
1 polymer ?
#
loop_
_entity_poly.entity_id
_entity_poly.type
_entity_poly.pdbx_seq_one_letter_code
_entity_poly.pdbx_strand_id
1 'polypeptide(L)'
;MKRSKFSDSQIMAILKQAEGGVPVPELCREHGMSNATFYKWRSKYGGMDASMMARLKELEDENRRLKKMYAEERLKSELRKEALEKKLVRPCQRRELAKTAVDQQGVSIRLACEAYGISETCYRYRAKLSHENAIIADWLLRLTHNQRNWGFGLCFLYLRNVKGFAWNHKRVYRIYRELELNFRIKPKKRLKRDKPEELAVPLTINETWSMDFMHDQLDDGRSYRLLNIIDDCNREGLGIEVDFSLPSERVIRTLDQLIEWRGKPKRLRCDNGPEYISGALAAWSERNHIALEFIQPGKPQQNAYIERYNRTVRYDWLSHHSFDSIAEVQDYATQWLWIYNHERPNMAIGGITPKQRLAQLAH
;
A
#
# COMPACT_ATOMS: atom_id res chain seq x y z
N MET A 1 27.75 30.96 -42.13
CA MET A 1 28.39 32.17 -42.69
C MET A 1 29.69 31.77 -43.37
N LYS A 2 29.92 32.18 -44.63
CA LYS A 2 31.21 31.97 -45.33
C LYS A 2 32.31 32.66 -44.51
N ARG A 3 33.42 31.97 -44.24
CA ARG A 3 34.57 32.55 -43.54
C ARG A 3 35.16 33.66 -44.42
N SER A 4 35.36 34.84 -43.83
CA SER A 4 36.06 35.97 -44.48
C SER A 4 37.46 35.52 -44.92
N LYS A 5 37.91 36.00 -46.10
CA LYS A 5 39.26 35.75 -46.64
C LYS A 5 40.36 36.45 -45.82
N PHE A 6 39.99 37.48 -45.05
CA PHE A 6 40.89 38.26 -44.19
C PHE A 6 40.56 38.02 -42.72
N SER A 7 41.59 37.83 -41.89
CA SER A 7 41.44 37.83 -40.44
C SER A 7 41.17 39.26 -39.93
N ASP A 8 40.53 39.37 -38.77
CA ASP A 8 40.27 40.67 -38.14
C ASP A 8 41.58 41.46 -37.89
N SER A 9 42.69 40.76 -37.60
CA SER A 9 44.02 41.39 -37.47
C SER A 9 44.57 41.96 -38.77
N GLN A 10 44.34 41.28 -39.90
CA GLN A 10 44.75 41.75 -41.23
C GLN A 10 43.94 42.97 -41.65
N ILE A 11 42.63 42.98 -41.39
CA ILE A 11 41.75 44.11 -41.67
C ILE A 11 42.24 45.37 -40.95
N MET A 12 42.67 45.25 -39.68
CA MET A 12 43.18 46.37 -38.89
C MET A 12 44.53 46.90 -39.37
N ALA A 13 45.44 46.01 -39.79
CA ALA A 13 46.72 46.44 -40.34
C ALA A 13 46.54 47.32 -41.58
N ILE A 14 45.60 46.93 -42.46
CA ILE A 14 45.25 47.67 -43.68
C ILE A 14 44.58 49.01 -43.35
N LEU A 15 43.67 49.06 -42.37
CA LEU A 15 43.03 50.30 -41.94
C LEU A 15 44.05 51.28 -41.31
N LYS A 16 45.02 50.78 -40.54
CA LYS A 16 46.07 51.59 -39.93
C LYS A 16 47.04 52.16 -40.97
N GLN A 17 47.32 51.41 -42.04
CA GLN A 17 48.12 51.92 -43.19
C GLN A 17 47.40 53.08 -43.90
N ALA A 18 46.07 53.01 -44.03
CA ALA A 18 45.29 54.11 -44.58
C ALA A 18 45.24 55.34 -43.67
N GLU A 19 45.17 55.16 -42.34
CA GLU A 19 45.29 56.24 -41.37
C GLU A 19 46.69 56.86 -41.35
N GLY A 20 47.72 56.07 -41.71
CA GLY A 20 49.10 56.50 -41.90
C GLY A 20 49.37 57.26 -43.21
N GLY A 21 48.34 57.50 -44.04
CA GLY A 21 48.43 58.37 -45.22
C GLY A 21 48.50 57.66 -46.58
N VAL A 22 48.42 56.32 -46.63
CA VAL A 22 48.41 55.59 -47.92
C VAL A 22 47.05 55.75 -48.62
N PRO A 23 47.01 56.09 -49.92
CA PRO A 23 45.76 56.21 -50.67
C PRO A 23 44.94 54.92 -50.70
N VAL A 24 43.65 55.00 -50.36
CA VAL A 24 42.70 53.87 -50.33
C VAL A 24 42.68 53.04 -51.65
N PRO A 25 42.74 53.65 -52.85
CA PRO A 25 42.77 52.88 -54.11
C PRO A 25 44.02 51.99 -54.27
N GLU A 26 45.13 52.37 -53.63
CA GLU A 26 46.41 51.64 -53.69
C GLU A 26 46.35 50.40 -52.78
N LEU A 27 45.89 50.57 -51.54
CA LEU A 27 45.65 49.47 -50.59
C LEU A 27 44.64 48.44 -51.13
N CYS A 28 43.62 48.91 -51.85
CA CYS A 28 42.63 48.03 -52.46
C CYS A 28 43.23 47.17 -53.59
N ARG A 29 44.19 47.70 -54.35
CA ARG A 29 44.93 46.94 -55.37
C ARG A 29 45.91 45.96 -54.75
N GLU A 30 46.66 46.38 -53.74
CA GLU A 30 47.68 45.57 -53.08
C GLU A 30 47.09 44.35 -52.38
N HIS A 31 45.98 44.53 -51.65
CA HIS A 31 45.34 43.44 -50.91
C HIS A 31 44.24 42.72 -51.70
N GLY A 32 43.99 43.10 -52.96
CA GLY A 32 42.99 42.46 -53.82
C GLY A 32 41.57 42.56 -53.26
N MET A 33 41.17 43.75 -52.83
CA MET A 33 39.88 44.03 -52.21
C MET A 33 39.17 45.23 -52.87
N SER A 34 37.84 45.32 -52.74
CA SER A 34 37.08 46.43 -53.33
C SER A 34 37.09 47.66 -52.42
N ASN A 35 37.02 48.87 -52.99
CA ASN A 35 36.84 50.12 -52.24
C ASN A 35 35.62 50.05 -51.31
N ALA A 36 34.51 49.45 -51.76
CA ALA A 36 33.31 49.27 -50.94
C ALA A 36 33.56 48.37 -49.71
N THR A 37 34.40 47.35 -49.85
CA THR A 37 34.83 46.49 -48.74
C THR A 37 35.65 47.28 -47.73
N PHE A 38 36.58 48.11 -48.20
CA PHE A 38 37.42 48.95 -47.34
C PHE A 38 36.59 49.94 -46.52
N TYR A 39 35.67 50.68 -47.13
CA TYR A 39 34.83 51.63 -46.39
C TYR A 39 33.86 50.93 -45.42
N LYS A 40 33.38 49.72 -45.75
CA LYS A 40 32.62 48.88 -44.79
C LYS A 40 33.47 48.47 -43.59
N TRP A 41 34.74 48.12 -43.80
CA TRP A 41 35.67 47.82 -42.71
C TRP A 41 35.97 49.07 -41.87
N ARG A 42 36.23 50.22 -42.51
CA ARG A 42 36.48 51.49 -41.81
C ARG A 42 35.27 51.92 -40.97
N SER A 43 34.04 51.72 -41.45
CA SER A 43 32.83 51.99 -40.66
C SER A 43 32.63 51.03 -39.49
N LYS A 44 33.11 49.79 -39.59
CA LYS A 44 32.90 48.75 -38.58
C LYS A 44 34.02 48.69 -37.53
N TYR A 45 35.25 48.97 -37.94
CA TYR A 45 36.46 48.78 -37.14
C TYR A 45 37.31 50.06 -37.01
N GLY A 46 36.93 51.16 -37.68
CA GLY A 46 37.65 52.43 -37.58
C GLY A 46 37.65 52.97 -36.16
N GLY A 47 38.82 53.36 -35.66
CA GLY A 47 39.01 53.84 -34.29
C GLY A 47 39.11 52.76 -33.21
N MET A 48 39.02 51.46 -33.55
CA MET A 48 39.33 50.37 -32.61
C MET A 48 40.79 49.96 -32.72
N ASP A 49 41.45 49.70 -31.60
CA ASP A 49 42.76 49.05 -31.60
C ASP A 49 42.62 47.52 -31.44
N ALA A 50 43.74 46.81 -31.54
CA ALA A 50 43.76 45.35 -31.39
C ALA A 50 43.29 44.87 -29.99
N SER A 51 43.43 45.71 -28.96
CA SER A 51 43.01 45.43 -27.58
C SER A 51 41.49 45.49 -27.44
N MET A 52 40.84 46.52 -28.00
CA MET A 52 39.39 46.67 -28.03
C MET A 52 38.69 45.53 -28.78
N MET A 53 39.28 45.05 -29.88
CA MET A 53 38.74 43.90 -30.63
C MET A 53 38.83 42.59 -29.86
N ALA A 54 39.95 42.36 -29.15
CA ALA A 54 40.07 41.20 -28.27
C ALA A 54 39.01 41.24 -27.17
N ARG A 55 38.78 42.41 -26.57
CA ARG A 55 37.73 42.61 -25.56
C ARG A 55 36.32 42.42 -26.11
N LEU A 56 36.02 42.90 -27.31
CA LEU A 56 34.73 42.68 -27.97
C LEU A 56 34.46 41.20 -28.21
N LYS A 57 35.46 40.45 -28.68
CA LYS A 57 35.32 39.01 -28.91
C LYS A 57 35.09 38.23 -27.62
N GLU A 58 35.80 38.60 -26.54
CA GLU A 58 35.58 38.04 -25.21
C GLU A 58 34.15 38.31 -24.71
N LEU A 59 33.67 39.55 -24.87
CA LEU A 59 32.29 39.93 -24.52
C LEU A 59 31.24 39.24 -25.39
N GLU A 60 31.52 38.96 -26.67
CA GLU A 60 30.64 38.19 -27.55
C GLU A 60 30.55 36.71 -27.10
N ASP A 61 31.68 36.11 -26.74
CA ASP A 61 31.74 34.74 -26.23
C ASP A 61 31.06 34.62 -24.86
N GLU A 62 31.24 35.61 -23.99
CA GLU A 62 30.56 35.70 -22.70
C GLU A 62 29.05 35.88 -22.89
N ASN A 63 28.62 36.79 -23.79
CA ASN A 63 27.21 36.93 -24.15
C ASN A 63 26.61 35.63 -24.70
N ARG A 64 27.37 34.89 -25.51
CA ARG A 64 26.92 33.59 -26.03
C ARG A 64 26.73 32.57 -24.88
N ARG A 65 27.66 32.53 -23.93
CA ARG A 65 27.56 31.68 -22.74
C ARG A 65 26.38 32.08 -21.87
N LEU A 66 26.20 33.37 -21.61
CA LEU A 66 25.09 33.92 -20.82
C LEU A 66 23.74 33.64 -21.47
N LYS A 67 23.60 33.83 -22.78
CA LYS A 67 22.36 33.51 -23.51
C LYS A 67 22.00 32.03 -23.40
N LYS A 68 22.99 31.14 -23.51
CA LYS A 68 22.80 29.70 -23.34
C LYS A 68 22.35 29.37 -21.91
N MET A 69 23.06 29.92 -20.91
CA MET A 69 22.75 29.70 -19.49
C MET A 69 21.35 30.22 -19.13
N TYR A 70 20.98 31.41 -19.63
CA TYR A 70 19.65 31.98 -19.42
C TYR A 70 18.55 31.12 -20.06
N ALA A 71 18.76 30.61 -21.27
CA ALA A 71 17.80 29.72 -21.91
C ALA A 71 17.61 28.42 -21.11
N GLU A 72 18.70 27.80 -20.66
CA GLU A 72 18.65 26.59 -19.82
C GLU A 72 17.97 26.85 -18.46
N GLU A 73 18.31 27.94 -17.77
CA GLU A 73 17.77 28.26 -16.45
C GLU A 73 16.30 28.69 -16.52
N ARG A 74 15.91 29.45 -17.56
CA ARG A 74 14.51 29.80 -17.82
C ARG A 74 13.67 28.55 -17.98
N LEU A 75 14.15 27.59 -18.76
CA LEU A 75 13.44 26.35 -19.01
C LEU A 75 13.35 25.47 -17.75
N LYS A 76 14.42 25.42 -16.93
CA LYS A 76 14.36 24.79 -15.60
C LYS A 76 13.31 25.42 -14.71
N SER A 77 13.21 26.76 -14.72
CA SER A 77 12.23 27.50 -13.93
C SER A 77 10.79 27.19 -14.36
N GLU A 78 10.52 27.16 -15.67
CA GLU A 78 9.22 26.80 -16.22
C GLU A 78 8.81 25.37 -15.80
N LEU A 79 9.71 24.40 -15.95
CA LEU A 79 9.51 23.01 -15.52
C LEU A 79 9.27 22.87 -14.01
N ARG A 80 10.03 23.61 -13.20
CA ARG A 80 9.87 23.62 -11.73
C ARG A 80 8.54 24.22 -11.31
N LYS A 81 8.09 25.28 -11.98
CA LYS A 81 6.79 25.90 -11.73
C LYS A 81 5.65 24.93 -12.01
N GLU A 82 5.69 24.25 -13.16
CA GLU A 82 4.74 23.19 -13.50
C GLU A 82 4.75 22.05 -12.47
N ALA A 83 5.93 21.66 -11.99
CA ALA A 83 6.09 20.64 -10.96
C ALA A 83 5.46 21.02 -9.61
N LEU A 84 5.61 22.29 -9.22
CA LEU A 84 5.04 22.86 -7.99
C LEU A 84 3.51 22.94 -8.05
N GLU A 85 2.96 23.38 -9.18
CA GLU A 85 1.51 23.45 -9.41
C GLU A 85 0.87 22.05 -9.30
N LYS A 86 1.56 21.00 -9.78
CA LYS A 86 1.10 19.60 -9.71
C LYS A 86 1.33 18.90 -8.36
N LYS A 87 1.90 19.58 -7.34
CA LYS A 87 2.15 19.04 -5.97
C LYS A 87 2.80 17.65 -5.96
N LEU A 88 3.93 17.50 -6.63
CA LEU A 88 4.56 16.20 -6.89
C LEU A 88 5.37 15.65 -5.70
N VAL A 89 4.76 14.72 -4.96
CA VAL A 89 5.40 14.07 -3.80
C VAL A 89 6.05 12.72 -4.16
N ARG A 90 5.56 12.01 -5.20
CA ARG A 90 6.00 10.63 -5.48
C ARG A 90 7.05 10.54 -6.62
N PRO A 91 8.11 9.74 -6.46
CA PRO A 91 9.13 9.53 -7.50
C PRO A 91 8.57 9.02 -8.85
N CYS A 92 7.52 8.19 -8.83
CA CYS A 92 6.90 7.69 -10.05
C CYS A 92 6.25 8.80 -10.89
N GLN A 93 5.55 9.74 -10.24
CA GLN A 93 4.89 10.87 -10.91
C GLN A 93 5.91 11.86 -11.49
N ARG A 94 7.00 12.11 -10.74
CA ARG A 94 8.12 12.94 -11.23
C ARG A 94 8.78 12.33 -12.46
N ARG A 95 8.92 11.01 -12.50
CA ARG A 95 9.43 10.28 -13.67
C ARG A 95 8.52 10.39 -14.88
N GLU A 96 7.20 10.25 -14.70
CA GLU A 96 6.20 10.41 -15.76
C GLU A 96 6.36 11.77 -16.44
N LEU A 97 6.39 12.84 -15.64
CA LEU A 97 6.50 14.20 -16.13
C LEU A 97 7.86 14.50 -16.76
N ALA A 98 8.95 13.94 -16.24
CA ALA A 98 10.24 14.04 -16.88
C ALA A 98 10.24 13.43 -18.30
N LYS A 99 9.50 12.33 -18.51
CA LYS A 99 9.31 11.77 -19.87
C LYS A 99 8.46 12.68 -20.73
N THR A 100 7.32 13.15 -20.21
CA THR A 100 6.44 14.09 -20.91
C THR A 100 7.16 15.36 -21.32
N ALA A 101 8.02 15.93 -20.45
CA ALA A 101 8.82 17.10 -20.77
C ALA A 101 9.81 16.83 -21.91
N VAL A 102 10.54 15.71 -21.86
CA VAL A 102 11.46 15.31 -22.94
C VAL A 102 10.71 15.15 -24.26
N ASP A 103 9.53 14.51 -24.23
CA ASP A 103 8.75 14.21 -25.43
C ASP A 103 8.04 15.44 -26.01
N GLN A 104 7.50 16.33 -25.16
CA GLN A 104 6.66 17.46 -25.59
C GLN A 104 7.42 18.79 -25.71
N GLN A 105 8.42 19.02 -24.85
CA GLN A 105 9.18 20.28 -24.80
C GLN A 105 10.59 20.14 -25.40
N GLY A 106 10.96 18.94 -25.88
CA GLY A 106 12.23 18.70 -26.56
C GLY A 106 13.46 18.87 -25.66
N VAL A 107 13.29 18.77 -24.34
CA VAL A 107 14.39 18.93 -23.38
C VAL A 107 15.30 17.72 -23.33
N SER A 108 16.58 17.97 -23.03
CA SER A 108 17.51 16.88 -22.74
C SER A 108 17.06 16.12 -21.49
N ILE A 109 17.31 14.81 -21.46
CA ILE A 109 17.00 13.93 -20.31
C ILE A 109 17.64 14.48 -19.04
N ARG A 110 18.88 14.97 -19.12
CA ARG A 110 19.60 15.55 -17.98
C ARG A 110 18.86 16.76 -17.41
N LEU A 111 18.42 17.68 -18.27
CA LEU A 111 17.70 18.88 -17.88
C LEU A 111 16.36 18.55 -17.21
N ALA A 112 15.60 17.61 -17.79
CA ALA A 112 14.35 17.14 -17.21
C ALA A 112 14.56 16.46 -15.85
N CYS A 113 15.57 15.60 -15.73
CA CYS A 113 15.92 14.91 -14.48
C CYS A 113 16.29 15.91 -13.37
N GLU A 114 17.09 16.92 -13.69
CA GLU A 114 17.48 17.98 -12.76
C GLU A 114 16.30 18.86 -12.35
N ALA A 115 15.43 19.21 -13.29
CA ALA A 115 14.24 20.03 -13.02
C ALA A 115 13.23 19.34 -12.10
N TYR A 116 12.99 18.03 -12.31
CA TYR A 116 12.05 17.24 -11.49
C TYR A 116 12.71 16.53 -10.30
N GLY A 117 14.03 16.70 -10.09
CA GLY A 117 14.77 16.12 -8.96
C GLY A 117 14.77 14.59 -8.95
N ILE A 118 15.01 13.96 -10.09
CA ILE A 118 15.15 12.50 -10.24
C ILE A 118 16.50 12.14 -10.87
N SER A 119 17.00 10.93 -10.64
CA SER A 119 18.21 10.45 -11.31
C SER A 119 17.92 10.00 -12.74
N GLU A 120 18.93 10.08 -13.63
CA GLU A 120 18.81 9.52 -14.98
C GLU A 120 18.55 8.00 -14.97
N THR A 121 19.05 7.29 -13.95
CA THR A 121 18.77 5.86 -13.75
C THR A 121 17.29 5.61 -13.49
N CYS A 122 16.64 6.45 -12.68
CA CYS A 122 15.19 6.40 -12.45
C CYS A 122 14.41 6.70 -13.72
N TYR A 123 14.83 7.71 -14.50
CA TYR A 123 14.23 8.05 -15.80
C TYR A 123 14.28 6.87 -16.78
N ARG A 124 15.46 6.25 -16.93
CA ARG A 124 15.70 5.13 -17.85
C ARG A 124 15.13 3.80 -17.34
N TYR A 125 14.70 3.72 -16.08
CA TYR A 125 14.17 2.49 -15.51
C TYR A 125 12.91 2.04 -16.25
N ARG A 126 13.00 0.87 -16.90
CA ARG A 126 11.85 0.12 -17.42
C ARG A 126 11.44 -0.91 -16.38
N ALA A 127 10.19 -0.83 -15.94
CA ALA A 127 9.64 -1.85 -15.07
C ALA A 127 9.64 -3.18 -15.83
N LYS A 128 10.27 -4.20 -15.25
CA LYS A 128 10.07 -5.57 -15.73
C LYS A 128 8.66 -5.96 -15.32
N LEU A 129 7.76 -6.11 -16.30
CA LEU A 129 6.45 -6.71 -16.09
C LEU A 129 6.69 -8.13 -15.58
N SER A 130 6.63 -8.28 -14.26
CA SER A 130 6.74 -9.60 -13.66
C SER A 130 5.39 -10.27 -13.84
N HIS A 131 5.36 -11.36 -14.60
CA HIS A 131 4.21 -12.27 -14.71
C HIS A 131 3.61 -12.59 -13.32
N GLU A 132 4.46 -12.70 -12.30
CA GLU A 132 4.06 -12.91 -10.91
C GLU A 132 3.23 -11.76 -10.31
N ASN A 133 3.35 -10.51 -10.79
CA ASN A 133 2.43 -9.43 -10.37
C ASN A 133 0.99 -9.71 -10.82
N ALA A 134 0.80 -10.28 -12.01
CA ALA A 134 -0.52 -10.65 -12.50
C ALA A 134 -1.10 -11.80 -11.67
N ILE A 135 -0.26 -12.78 -11.29
CA ILE A 135 -0.65 -13.86 -10.38
C ILE A 135 -1.08 -13.30 -9.02
N ILE A 136 -0.28 -12.38 -8.43
CA ILE A 136 -0.63 -11.73 -7.16
C ILE A 136 -1.98 -10.99 -7.29
N ALA A 137 -2.20 -10.27 -8.39
CA ALA A 137 -3.42 -9.55 -8.63
C ALA A 137 -4.65 -10.48 -8.72
N ASP A 138 -4.56 -11.56 -9.50
CA ASP A 138 -5.60 -12.58 -9.62
C ASP A 138 -5.95 -13.22 -8.27
N TRP A 139 -4.94 -13.59 -7.48
CA TRP A 139 -5.15 -14.12 -6.13
C TRP A 139 -5.86 -13.12 -5.21
N LEU A 140 -5.43 -11.86 -5.21
CA LEU A 140 -6.05 -10.82 -4.39
C LEU A 140 -7.51 -10.58 -4.78
N LEU A 141 -7.81 -10.55 -6.08
CA LEU A 141 -9.18 -10.39 -6.59
C LEU A 141 -10.07 -11.55 -6.14
N ARG A 142 -9.63 -12.80 -6.34
CA ARG A 142 -10.37 -14.00 -5.91
C ARG A 142 -10.62 -14.00 -4.40
N LEU A 143 -9.61 -13.65 -3.60
CA LEU A 143 -9.76 -13.56 -2.15
C LEU A 143 -10.77 -12.49 -1.75
N THR A 144 -10.66 -11.28 -2.29
CA THR A 144 -11.60 -10.21 -1.93
C THR A 144 -13.03 -10.46 -2.43
N HIS A 145 -13.19 -11.23 -3.51
CA HIS A 145 -14.50 -11.65 -4.00
C HIS A 145 -15.16 -12.66 -3.04
N ASN A 146 -14.41 -13.68 -2.63
CA ASN A 146 -14.92 -14.76 -1.78
C ASN A 146 -14.97 -14.39 -0.29
N GLN A 147 -14.11 -13.47 0.15
CA GLN A 147 -13.95 -13.05 1.53
C GLN A 147 -14.07 -11.52 1.63
N ARG A 148 -15.30 -11.02 1.43
CA ARG A 148 -15.60 -9.59 1.24
C ARG A 148 -15.20 -8.69 2.41
N ASN A 149 -15.02 -9.23 3.61
CA ASN A 149 -14.61 -8.47 4.79
C ASN A 149 -13.12 -8.59 5.13
N TRP A 150 -12.35 -9.33 4.33
CA TRP A 150 -10.91 -9.46 4.56
C TRP A 150 -10.16 -8.23 4.06
N GLY A 151 -9.53 -7.53 4.99
CA GLY A 151 -8.60 -6.46 4.66
C GLY A 151 -7.30 -7.02 4.09
N PHE A 152 -6.45 -6.11 3.61
CA PHE A 152 -5.11 -6.44 3.12
C PHE A 152 -4.32 -7.35 4.07
N GLY A 153 -4.39 -7.10 5.38
CA GLY A 153 -3.67 -7.89 6.38
C GLY A 153 -4.05 -9.38 6.35
N LEU A 154 -5.35 -9.69 6.33
CA LEU A 154 -5.82 -11.08 6.25
C LEU A 154 -5.49 -11.70 4.90
N CYS A 155 -5.69 -10.97 3.80
CA CYS A 155 -5.33 -11.45 2.46
C CYS A 155 -3.84 -11.81 2.38
N PHE A 156 -2.96 -10.93 2.87
CA PHE A 156 -1.52 -11.16 2.86
C PHE A 156 -1.13 -12.36 3.74
N LEU A 157 -1.69 -12.45 4.96
CA LEU A 157 -1.43 -13.57 5.86
C LEU A 157 -1.91 -14.90 5.28
N TYR A 158 -3.04 -14.92 4.57
CA TYR A 158 -3.50 -16.12 3.88
C TYR A 158 -2.50 -16.55 2.80
N LEU A 159 -2.11 -15.61 1.93
CA LEU A 159 -1.16 -15.90 0.87
C LEU A 159 0.19 -16.38 1.43
N ARG A 160 0.66 -15.78 2.54
CA ARG A 160 1.95 -16.09 3.14
C ARG A 160 1.94 -17.39 3.95
N ASN A 161 0.99 -17.54 4.86
CA ASN A 161 1.01 -18.58 5.89
C ASN A 161 0.14 -19.79 5.54
N VAL A 162 -0.86 -19.63 4.67
CA VAL A 162 -1.78 -20.70 4.28
C VAL A 162 -1.41 -21.24 2.89
N LYS A 163 -1.19 -20.37 1.92
CA LYS A 163 -0.74 -20.77 0.57
C LYS A 163 0.78 -20.89 0.44
N GLY A 164 1.56 -20.39 1.40
CA GLY A 164 3.01 -20.54 1.42
C GLY A 164 3.77 -19.64 0.45
N PHE A 165 3.16 -18.60 -0.12
CA PHE A 165 3.84 -17.73 -1.08
C PHE A 165 4.94 -16.91 -0.40
N ALA A 166 6.14 -16.92 -0.98
CA ALA A 166 7.29 -16.18 -0.47
C ALA A 166 7.28 -14.67 -0.81
N TRP A 167 6.16 -14.13 -1.30
CA TRP A 167 6.08 -12.77 -1.83
C TRP A 167 6.36 -11.68 -0.79
N ASN A 168 7.04 -10.63 -1.23
CA ASN A 168 7.35 -9.49 -0.38
C ASN A 168 6.08 -8.68 -0.03
N HIS A 169 5.87 -8.41 1.25
CA HIS A 169 4.74 -7.63 1.76
C HIS A 169 4.52 -6.30 1.03
N LYS A 170 5.59 -5.50 0.83
CA LYS A 170 5.48 -4.18 0.17
C LYS A 170 5.01 -4.31 -1.27
N ARG A 171 5.41 -5.39 -1.95
CA ARG A 171 5.02 -5.67 -3.33
C ARG A 171 3.54 -6.05 -3.43
N VAL A 172 3.08 -6.97 -2.58
CA VAL A 172 1.65 -7.36 -2.54
C VAL A 172 0.78 -6.16 -2.15
N TYR A 173 1.21 -5.37 -1.16
CA TYR A 173 0.48 -4.17 -0.75
C TYR A 173 0.35 -3.12 -1.86
N ARG A 174 1.43 -2.92 -2.65
CA ARG A 174 1.38 -2.02 -3.80
C ARG A 174 0.34 -2.47 -4.82
N ILE A 175 0.33 -3.75 -5.18
CA ILE A 175 -0.65 -4.32 -6.13
C ILE A 175 -2.07 -4.22 -5.58
N TYR A 176 -2.28 -4.55 -4.30
CA TYR A 176 -3.57 -4.40 -3.63
C TYR A 176 -4.12 -2.97 -3.70
N ARG A 177 -3.23 -1.96 -3.56
CA ARG A 177 -3.60 -0.55 -3.70
C ARG A 177 -3.86 -0.13 -5.15
N GLU A 178 -3.09 -0.66 -6.10
CA GLU A 178 -3.28 -0.43 -7.53
C GLU A 178 -4.63 -1.01 -8.02
N LEU A 179 -5.11 -2.10 -7.39
CA LEU A 179 -6.44 -2.69 -7.62
C LEU A 179 -7.57 -1.98 -6.87
N GLU A 180 -7.27 -0.91 -6.12
CA GLU A 180 -8.24 -0.14 -5.34
C GLU A 180 -9.09 -0.93 -4.33
N LEU A 181 -8.61 -2.10 -3.89
CA LEU A 181 -9.33 -3.02 -2.99
C LEU A 181 -9.46 -2.54 -1.55
N ASN A 182 -8.95 -1.33 -1.23
CA ASN A 182 -8.94 -0.83 0.14
C ASN A 182 -10.37 -0.48 0.59
N PHE A 183 -10.78 -1.02 1.73
CA PHE A 183 -12.03 -0.58 2.34
C PHE A 183 -12.01 0.92 2.60
N ARG A 184 -13.12 1.57 2.26
CA ARG A 184 -13.33 2.98 2.58
C ARG A 184 -13.48 3.14 4.10
N ILE A 185 -12.41 3.57 4.76
CA ILE A 185 -12.45 3.88 6.19
C ILE A 185 -13.11 5.25 6.37
N LYS A 186 -14.32 5.28 6.93
CA LYS A 186 -14.91 6.53 7.42
C LYS A 186 -14.10 6.98 8.65
N PRO A 187 -13.52 8.19 8.67
CA PRO A 187 -12.77 8.67 9.82
C PRO A 187 -13.73 8.76 11.02
N LYS A 188 -13.47 7.97 12.07
CA LYS A 188 -14.20 8.05 13.33
C LYS A 188 -13.42 8.93 14.31
N LYS A 189 -14.13 9.69 15.15
CA LYS A 189 -13.53 10.41 16.28
C LYS A 189 -12.73 9.43 17.12
N ARG A 190 -11.43 9.68 17.31
CA ARG A 190 -10.59 8.86 18.20
C ARG A 190 -11.03 9.11 19.64
N LEU A 191 -11.77 8.15 20.20
CA LEU A 191 -12.03 8.09 21.64
C LEU A 191 -10.79 7.46 22.30
N LYS A 192 -10.23 8.11 23.33
CA LYS A 192 -9.31 7.43 24.22
C LYS A 192 -10.14 6.38 24.98
N ARG A 193 -9.85 5.11 24.70
CA ARG A 193 -10.38 3.98 25.47
C ARG A 193 -9.24 3.51 26.35
N ASP A 194 -9.51 3.32 27.63
CA ASP A 194 -8.55 2.66 28.50
C ASP A 194 -8.31 1.25 27.95
N LYS A 195 -7.04 0.83 27.94
CA LYS A 195 -6.70 -0.54 27.54
C LYS A 195 -7.29 -1.46 28.61
N PRO A 196 -8.20 -2.37 28.26
CA PRO A 196 -8.64 -3.37 29.22
C PRO A 196 -7.44 -4.18 29.70
N GLU A 197 -7.49 -4.67 30.95
CA GLU A 197 -6.53 -5.65 31.43
C GLU A 197 -6.54 -6.88 30.51
N GLU A 198 -5.36 -7.35 30.11
CA GLU A 198 -5.24 -8.49 29.22
C GLU A 198 -5.66 -9.76 29.96
N LEU A 199 -6.69 -10.45 29.45
CA LEU A 199 -6.98 -11.82 29.87
C LEU A 199 -5.74 -12.67 29.62
N ALA A 200 -5.32 -13.45 30.61
CA ALA A 200 -4.26 -14.43 30.40
C ALA A 200 -4.68 -15.42 29.30
N VAL A 201 -3.82 -15.61 28.30
CA VAL A 201 -4.02 -16.65 27.28
C VAL A 201 -3.55 -17.98 27.88
N PRO A 202 -4.39 -19.03 27.94
CA PRO A 202 -3.94 -20.33 28.41
C PRO A 202 -2.80 -20.87 27.54
N LEU A 203 -1.85 -21.57 28.17
CA LEU A 203 -0.67 -22.11 27.48
C LEU A 203 -0.94 -23.47 26.84
N THR A 204 -1.97 -24.17 27.32
CA THR A 204 -2.34 -25.51 26.87
C THR A 204 -3.76 -25.55 26.33
N ILE A 205 -3.98 -26.45 25.36
CA ILE A 205 -5.33 -26.72 24.84
C ILE A 205 -6.21 -27.34 25.94
N ASN A 206 -7.52 -27.20 25.80
CA ASN A 206 -8.52 -27.71 26.75
C ASN A 206 -8.29 -27.19 28.19
N GLU A 207 -7.60 -26.08 28.37
CA GLU A 207 -7.47 -25.48 29.69
C GLU A 207 -8.71 -24.64 30.02
N THR A 208 -9.18 -23.84 29.06
CA THR A 208 -10.39 -23.04 29.19
C THR A 208 -11.09 -22.97 27.85
N TRP A 209 -12.37 -23.34 27.83
CA TRP A 209 -13.23 -23.06 26.69
C TRP A 209 -14.12 -21.88 27.03
N SER A 210 -14.23 -20.93 26.11
CA SER A 210 -15.19 -19.83 26.20
C SER A 210 -16.38 -20.14 25.32
N MET A 211 -17.59 -19.92 25.84
CA MET A 211 -18.83 -20.07 25.08
C MET A 211 -19.74 -18.86 25.26
N ASP A 212 -20.56 -18.59 24.25
CA ASP A 212 -21.52 -17.48 24.22
C ASP A 212 -22.62 -17.75 23.19
N PHE A 213 -23.78 -17.12 23.42
CA PHE A 213 -24.92 -17.20 22.51
C PHE A 213 -24.98 -16.01 21.56
N MET A 214 -25.31 -16.30 20.31
CA MET A 214 -25.72 -15.32 19.32
C MET A 214 -27.17 -15.54 18.92
N HIS A 215 -27.79 -14.47 18.43
CA HIS A 215 -29.15 -14.48 17.89
C HIS A 215 -29.11 -13.92 16.47
N ASP A 216 -29.94 -14.49 15.61
CA ASP A 216 -30.19 -14.01 14.25
C ASP A 216 -31.62 -14.40 13.79
N GLN A 217 -32.01 -14.01 12.58
CA GLN A 217 -33.35 -14.28 12.02
C GLN A 217 -33.27 -14.93 10.64
N LEU A 218 -34.19 -15.85 10.38
CA LEU A 218 -34.46 -16.37 9.04
C LEU A 218 -35.21 -15.33 8.21
N ASP A 219 -35.26 -15.53 6.90
CA ASP A 219 -35.95 -14.64 5.95
C ASP A 219 -37.45 -14.50 6.23
N ASP A 220 -38.06 -15.52 6.83
CA ASP A 220 -39.46 -15.52 7.25
C ASP A 220 -39.71 -14.84 8.62
N GLY A 221 -38.66 -14.29 9.25
CA GLY A 221 -38.71 -13.58 10.52
C GLY A 221 -38.63 -14.46 11.76
N ARG A 222 -38.55 -15.79 11.63
CA ARG A 222 -38.30 -16.67 12.79
C ARG A 222 -36.90 -16.44 13.34
N SER A 223 -36.81 -16.13 14.63
CA SER A 223 -35.53 -15.99 15.32
C SER A 223 -34.93 -17.35 15.63
N TYR A 224 -33.62 -17.48 15.45
CA TYR A 224 -32.84 -18.65 15.86
C TYR A 224 -31.62 -18.23 16.68
N ARG A 225 -31.01 -19.20 17.36
CA ARG A 225 -29.87 -19.01 18.25
C ARG A 225 -28.69 -19.85 17.78
N LEU A 226 -27.50 -19.33 18.06
CA LEU A 226 -26.25 -20.06 17.87
C LEU A 226 -25.49 -20.11 19.19
N LEU A 227 -25.03 -21.28 19.59
CA LEU A 227 -24.04 -21.45 20.67
C LEU A 227 -22.67 -21.63 20.02
N ASN A 228 -21.80 -20.66 20.25
CA ASN A 228 -20.42 -20.71 19.79
C ASN A 228 -19.52 -21.15 20.93
N ILE A 229 -18.63 -22.11 20.67
CA ILE A 229 -17.67 -22.62 21.64
C ILE A 229 -16.28 -22.52 21.04
N ILE A 230 -15.34 -21.91 21.77
CA ILE A 230 -13.94 -21.77 21.34
C ILE A 230 -12.97 -22.26 22.39
N ASP A 231 -11.78 -22.68 21.96
CA ASP A 231 -10.63 -22.90 22.83
C ASP A 231 -9.81 -21.59 22.96
N ASP A 232 -9.57 -21.17 24.21
CA ASP A 232 -8.90 -19.90 24.51
C ASP A 232 -7.40 -19.90 24.17
N CYS A 233 -6.76 -21.06 24.08
CA CYS A 233 -5.33 -21.18 23.79
C CYS A 233 -5.05 -20.93 22.30
N ASN A 234 -5.66 -21.74 21.42
CA ASN A 234 -5.35 -21.75 19.99
C ASN A 234 -6.37 -20.97 19.12
N ARG A 235 -7.46 -20.46 19.72
CA ARG A 235 -8.57 -19.77 19.04
C ARG A 235 -9.34 -20.64 18.06
N GLU A 236 -9.28 -21.96 18.23
CA GLU A 236 -10.06 -22.91 17.45
C GLU A 236 -11.53 -22.78 17.83
N GLY A 237 -12.40 -22.66 16.82
CA GLY A 237 -13.83 -22.85 17.02
C GLY A 237 -14.10 -24.33 17.18
N LEU A 238 -14.58 -24.74 18.34
CA LEU A 238 -14.84 -26.15 18.65
C LEU A 238 -16.18 -26.59 18.08
N GLY A 239 -17.20 -25.74 18.18
CA GLY A 239 -18.52 -26.01 17.67
C GLY A 239 -19.35 -24.74 17.51
N ILE A 240 -20.30 -24.81 16.57
CA ILE A 240 -21.37 -23.83 16.38
C ILE A 240 -22.67 -24.62 16.34
N GLU A 241 -23.38 -24.65 17.47
CA GLU A 241 -24.69 -25.32 17.54
C GLU A 241 -25.79 -24.33 17.19
N VAL A 242 -26.63 -24.65 16.21
CA VAL A 242 -27.68 -23.75 15.73
C VAL A 242 -29.05 -24.42 15.88
N ASP A 243 -29.99 -23.74 16.52
CA ASP A 243 -31.37 -24.20 16.65
C ASP A 243 -32.32 -23.03 16.98
N PHE A 244 -33.63 -23.23 16.88
CA PHE A 244 -34.62 -22.22 17.30
C PHE A 244 -34.60 -21.98 18.82
N SER A 245 -34.31 -23.04 19.58
CA SER A 245 -34.16 -22.99 21.03
C SER A 245 -32.98 -23.85 21.46
N LEU A 246 -32.15 -23.33 22.36
CA LEU A 246 -30.96 -24.00 22.89
C LEU A 246 -31.12 -24.16 24.41
N PRO A 247 -31.96 -25.11 24.88
CA PRO A 247 -32.08 -25.40 26.30
C PRO A 247 -30.79 -26.03 26.83
N SER A 248 -30.61 -26.03 28.15
CA SER A 248 -29.39 -26.51 28.81
C SER A 248 -29.05 -27.97 28.48
N GLU A 249 -30.04 -28.84 28.23
CA GLU A 249 -29.82 -30.22 27.78
C GLU A 249 -29.16 -30.28 26.39
N ARG A 250 -29.53 -29.37 25.48
CA ARG A 250 -28.92 -29.27 24.15
C ARG A 250 -27.46 -28.82 24.26
N VAL A 251 -27.20 -27.83 25.12
CA VAL A 251 -25.85 -27.33 25.42
C VAL A 251 -24.97 -28.48 25.98
N ILE A 252 -25.48 -29.22 26.97
CA ILE A 252 -24.80 -30.37 27.56
C ILE A 252 -24.46 -31.41 26.49
N ARG A 253 -25.41 -31.76 25.62
CA ARG A 253 -25.16 -32.73 24.54
C ARG A 253 -24.06 -32.26 23.58
N THR A 254 -24.05 -30.99 23.19
CA THR A 254 -22.98 -30.43 22.35
C THR A 254 -21.64 -30.50 23.08
N LEU A 255 -21.59 -30.18 24.38
CA LEU A 255 -20.37 -30.28 25.17
C LEU A 255 -19.85 -31.72 25.28
N ASP A 256 -20.74 -32.70 25.53
CA ASP A 256 -20.37 -34.11 25.60
C ASP A 256 -19.76 -34.60 24.27
N GLN A 257 -20.36 -34.23 23.13
CA GLN A 257 -19.81 -34.56 21.80
C GLN A 257 -18.42 -33.94 21.57
N LEU A 258 -18.23 -32.69 22.00
CA LEU A 258 -16.92 -32.04 21.90
C LEU A 258 -15.88 -32.69 22.81
N ILE A 259 -16.26 -33.06 24.03
CA ILE A 259 -15.39 -33.76 24.98
C ILE A 259 -14.98 -35.13 24.43
N GLU A 260 -15.89 -35.87 23.80
CA GLU A 260 -15.60 -37.16 23.18
C GLU A 260 -14.55 -37.02 22.06
N TRP A 261 -14.67 -35.99 21.23
CA TRP A 261 -13.76 -35.78 20.09
C TRP A 261 -12.41 -35.15 20.47
N ARG A 262 -12.39 -34.17 21.38
CA ARG A 262 -11.21 -33.34 21.70
C ARG A 262 -10.58 -33.63 23.06
N GLY A 263 -11.33 -34.23 23.96
CA GLY A 263 -10.99 -34.31 25.37
C GLY A 263 -11.61 -33.19 26.20
N LYS A 264 -11.54 -33.38 27.52
CA LYS A 264 -12.28 -32.58 28.50
C LYS A 264 -11.56 -31.26 28.86
N PRO A 265 -12.26 -30.12 28.90
CA PRO A 265 -11.69 -28.88 29.39
C PRO A 265 -11.54 -28.87 30.92
N LYS A 266 -10.58 -28.11 31.45
CA LYS A 266 -10.53 -27.86 32.91
C LYS A 266 -11.59 -26.85 33.36
N ARG A 267 -11.88 -25.85 32.51
CA ARG A 267 -12.76 -24.72 32.84
C ARG A 267 -13.64 -24.34 31.65
N LEU A 268 -14.86 -23.93 31.93
CA LEU A 268 -15.78 -23.33 30.96
C LEU A 268 -16.09 -21.90 31.39
N ARG A 269 -15.83 -20.94 30.51
CA ARG A 269 -16.15 -19.54 30.72
C ARG A 269 -17.42 -19.18 29.95
N CYS A 270 -18.41 -18.67 30.65
CA CYS A 270 -19.70 -18.27 30.10
C CYS A 270 -20.19 -16.96 30.71
N ASP A 271 -21.15 -16.32 30.04
CA ASP A 271 -21.86 -15.19 30.60
C ASP A 271 -22.93 -15.64 31.62
N ASN A 272 -23.58 -14.68 32.28
CA ASN A 272 -24.65 -14.98 33.23
C ASN A 272 -26.00 -15.23 32.53
N GLY A 273 -25.99 -15.79 31.32
CA GLY A 273 -27.21 -16.16 30.61
C GLY A 273 -28.05 -17.16 31.43
N PRO A 274 -29.39 -17.03 31.46
CA PRO A 274 -30.27 -17.93 32.21
C PRO A 274 -30.11 -19.40 31.79
N GLU A 275 -29.65 -19.66 30.56
CA GLU A 275 -29.38 -21.00 30.04
C GLU A 275 -28.19 -21.68 30.74
N TYR A 276 -27.20 -20.89 31.20
CA TYR A 276 -26.01 -21.36 31.90
C TYR A 276 -26.21 -21.46 33.42
N ILE A 277 -27.16 -20.70 33.97
CA ILE A 277 -27.51 -20.71 35.41
C ILE A 277 -28.43 -21.89 35.76
N SER A 278 -28.83 -22.70 34.78
CA SER A 278 -29.62 -23.91 35.04
C SER A 278 -28.89 -24.89 35.99
N GLY A 279 -29.63 -25.48 36.93
CA GLY A 279 -29.10 -26.52 37.81
C GLY A 279 -28.57 -27.75 37.05
N ALA A 280 -29.07 -27.99 35.83
CA ALA A 280 -28.63 -29.09 34.98
C ALA A 280 -27.17 -28.93 34.51
N LEU A 281 -26.77 -27.73 34.06
CA LEU A 281 -25.40 -27.49 33.60
C LEU A 281 -24.42 -27.50 34.78
N ALA A 282 -24.81 -26.93 35.93
CA ALA A 282 -24.00 -26.97 37.14
C ALA A 282 -23.76 -28.42 37.61
N ALA A 283 -24.81 -29.25 37.68
CA ALA A 283 -24.70 -30.66 38.04
C ALA A 283 -23.90 -31.48 37.01
N TRP A 284 -24.02 -31.17 35.72
CA TRP A 284 -23.20 -31.80 34.68
C TRP A 284 -21.73 -31.43 34.83
N SER A 285 -21.42 -30.15 35.11
CA SER A 285 -20.05 -29.67 35.27
C SER A 285 -19.37 -30.28 36.50
N GLU A 286 -20.10 -30.38 37.61
CA GLU A 286 -19.63 -31.04 38.84
C GLU A 286 -19.32 -32.52 38.61
N ARG A 287 -20.24 -33.26 37.95
CA ARG A 287 -20.03 -34.67 37.58
C ARG A 287 -18.82 -34.88 36.67
N ASN A 288 -18.56 -33.93 35.79
CA ASN A 288 -17.41 -33.98 34.88
C ASN A 288 -16.13 -33.38 35.47
N HIS A 289 -16.14 -32.85 36.69
CA HIS A 289 -15.02 -32.13 37.29
C HIS A 289 -14.50 -30.98 36.41
N ILE A 290 -15.42 -30.20 35.84
CA ILE A 290 -15.15 -29.01 35.04
C ILE A 290 -15.55 -27.80 35.89
N ALA A 291 -14.71 -26.77 35.97
CA ALA A 291 -15.07 -25.55 36.69
C ALA A 291 -15.85 -24.58 35.79
N LEU A 292 -17.03 -24.13 36.23
CA LEU A 292 -17.79 -23.07 35.57
C LEU A 292 -17.31 -21.70 36.07
N GLU A 293 -16.79 -20.88 35.18
CA GLU A 293 -16.39 -19.50 35.42
C GLU A 293 -17.41 -18.54 34.79
N PHE A 294 -18.24 -17.93 35.64
CA PHE A 294 -19.15 -16.88 35.21
C PHE A 294 -18.46 -15.52 35.19
N ILE A 295 -18.67 -14.75 34.13
CA ILE A 295 -18.18 -13.36 34.09
C ILE A 295 -18.91 -12.49 35.12
N GLN A 296 -18.24 -11.43 35.58
CA GLN A 296 -18.86 -10.45 36.45
C GLN A 296 -19.90 -9.63 35.67
N PRO A 297 -21.09 -9.38 36.24
CA PRO A 297 -22.08 -8.49 35.64
C PRO A 297 -21.48 -7.14 35.26
N GLY A 298 -21.69 -6.71 34.01
CA GLY A 298 -21.16 -5.45 33.49
C GLY A 298 -19.70 -5.47 33.05
N LYS A 299 -19.02 -6.63 33.03
CA LYS A 299 -17.63 -6.80 32.55
C LYS A 299 -17.51 -7.73 31.32
N PRO A 300 -18.05 -7.33 30.15
CA PRO A 300 -17.95 -8.10 28.90
C PRO A 300 -16.51 -8.44 28.51
N GLN A 301 -15.55 -7.61 28.92
CA GLN A 301 -14.14 -7.81 28.62
C GLN A 301 -13.57 -9.12 29.17
N GLN A 302 -14.21 -9.72 30.18
CA GLN A 302 -13.81 -11.02 30.72
C GLN A 302 -14.09 -12.19 29.76
N ASN A 303 -14.94 -12.01 28.75
CA ASN A 303 -15.19 -12.97 27.68
C ASN A 303 -14.71 -12.44 26.31
N ALA A 304 -13.69 -11.57 26.28
CA ALA A 304 -13.27 -10.87 25.06
C ALA A 304 -12.89 -11.80 23.89
N TYR A 305 -12.50 -13.05 24.16
CA TYR A 305 -12.12 -14.02 23.15
C TYR A 305 -13.31 -14.50 22.33
N ILE A 306 -14.37 -14.94 23.00
CA ILE A 306 -15.60 -15.35 22.30
C ILE A 306 -16.31 -14.14 21.72
N GLU A 307 -16.28 -12.96 22.36
CA GLU A 307 -16.85 -11.75 21.75
C GLU A 307 -16.18 -11.41 20.41
N ARG A 308 -14.86 -11.54 20.33
CA ARG A 308 -14.10 -11.34 19.09
C ARG A 308 -14.41 -12.42 18.06
N TYR A 309 -14.61 -13.66 18.51
CA TYR A 309 -15.04 -14.76 17.64
C TYR A 309 -16.45 -14.52 17.10
N ASN A 310 -17.41 -14.18 17.96
CA ASN A 310 -18.79 -13.84 17.61
C ASN A 310 -18.87 -12.67 16.64
N ARG A 311 -18.02 -11.65 16.83
CA ARG A 311 -17.86 -10.58 15.84
C ARG A 311 -17.42 -11.14 14.48
N THR A 312 -16.48 -12.08 14.46
CA THR A 312 -16.01 -12.73 13.24
C THR A 312 -17.12 -13.57 12.60
N VAL A 313 -17.84 -14.39 13.35
CA VAL A 313 -19.02 -15.15 12.88
C VAL A 313 -20.04 -14.21 12.23
N ARG A 314 -20.41 -13.12 12.92
CA ARG A 314 -21.40 -12.17 12.43
C ARG A 314 -20.98 -11.53 11.11
N TYR A 315 -19.79 -10.94 11.08
CA TYR A 315 -19.36 -10.19 9.90
C TYR A 315 -18.88 -11.11 8.78
N ASP A 316 -18.20 -12.21 9.02
CA ASP A 316 -17.64 -13.05 7.94
C ASP A 316 -18.65 -14.09 7.42
N TRP A 317 -19.75 -14.36 8.15
CA TRP A 317 -20.78 -15.31 7.73
C TRP A 317 -22.19 -14.71 7.74
N LEU A 318 -22.76 -14.45 8.93
CA LEU A 318 -24.19 -14.20 9.07
C LEU A 318 -24.67 -12.98 8.29
N SER A 319 -23.90 -11.89 8.29
CA SER A 319 -24.27 -10.65 7.58
C SER A 319 -24.18 -10.73 6.05
N HIS A 320 -23.69 -11.84 5.48
CA HIS A 320 -23.58 -12.01 4.02
C HIS A 320 -24.63 -12.93 3.41
N HIS A 321 -25.39 -13.64 4.24
CA HIS A 321 -26.28 -14.70 3.79
C HIS A 321 -27.68 -14.46 4.37
N SER A 322 -28.67 -14.66 3.51
CA SER A 322 -30.08 -14.83 3.89
C SER A 322 -30.35 -16.34 3.94
N PHE A 323 -31.10 -16.79 4.93
CA PHE A 323 -31.37 -18.21 5.14
C PHE A 323 -32.87 -18.45 5.23
N ASP A 324 -33.35 -19.44 4.47
CA ASP A 324 -34.77 -19.81 4.44
C ASP A 324 -35.09 -20.90 5.47
N SER A 325 -34.10 -21.71 5.86
CA SER A 325 -34.30 -22.80 6.81
C SER A 325 -33.17 -22.96 7.83
N ILE A 326 -33.51 -23.51 8.99
CA ILE A 326 -32.52 -23.79 10.05
C ILE A 326 -31.47 -24.83 9.61
N ALA A 327 -31.85 -25.78 8.75
CA ALA A 327 -30.97 -26.81 8.23
C ALA A 327 -29.86 -26.19 7.36
N GLU A 328 -30.20 -25.21 6.52
CA GLU A 328 -29.20 -24.45 5.74
C GLU A 328 -28.24 -23.70 6.65
N VAL A 329 -28.73 -23.09 7.74
CA VAL A 329 -27.87 -22.41 8.70
C VAL A 329 -26.92 -23.41 9.36
N GLN A 330 -27.39 -24.60 9.76
CA GLN A 330 -26.56 -25.66 10.36
C GLN A 330 -25.48 -26.18 9.40
N ASP A 331 -25.84 -26.43 8.14
CA ASP A 331 -24.90 -26.88 7.12
C ASP A 331 -23.83 -25.82 6.86
N TYR A 332 -24.25 -24.56 6.74
CA TYR A 332 -23.31 -23.46 6.54
C TYR A 332 -22.42 -23.25 7.78
N ALA A 333 -22.97 -23.36 8.99
CA ALA A 333 -22.21 -23.27 10.24
C ALA A 333 -21.03 -24.26 10.25
N THR A 334 -21.30 -25.50 9.84
CA THR A 334 -20.30 -26.58 9.75
C THR A 334 -19.20 -26.24 8.74
N GLN A 335 -19.60 -25.82 7.53
CA GLN A 335 -18.65 -25.46 6.48
C GLN A 335 -17.80 -24.25 6.88
N TRP A 336 -18.44 -23.22 7.45
CA TRP A 336 -17.76 -22.01 7.88
C TRP A 336 -16.79 -22.27 9.02
N LEU A 337 -17.17 -23.09 10.00
CA LEU A 337 -16.30 -23.50 11.10
C LEU A 337 -15.03 -24.20 10.58
N TRP A 338 -15.19 -25.06 9.57
CA TRP A 338 -14.06 -25.70 8.92
C TRP A 338 -13.13 -24.68 8.27
N ILE A 339 -13.67 -23.74 7.49
CA ILE A 339 -12.89 -22.66 6.84
C ILE A 339 -12.19 -21.79 7.89
N TYR A 340 -12.89 -21.41 8.95
CA TYR A 340 -12.34 -20.61 10.04
C TYR A 340 -11.12 -21.29 10.68
N ASN A 341 -11.20 -22.60 10.93
CA ASN A 341 -10.14 -23.36 11.59
C ASN A 341 -8.96 -23.72 10.69
N HIS A 342 -9.21 -23.99 9.40
CA HIS A 342 -8.20 -24.54 8.48
C HIS A 342 -7.64 -23.51 7.52
N GLU A 343 -8.41 -22.50 7.15
CA GLU A 343 -8.06 -21.56 6.09
C GLU A 343 -7.93 -20.12 6.56
N ARG A 344 -8.73 -19.68 7.54
CA ARG A 344 -8.74 -18.28 7.97
C ARG A 344 -7.52 -17.95 8.83
N PRO A 345 -6.66 -17.02 8.41
CA PRO A 345 -5.58 -16.52 9.26
C PRO A 345 -6.15 -15.76 10.46
N ASN A 346 -5.58 -15.96 11.64
CA ASN A 346 -6.00 -15.24 12.84
C ASN A 346 -4.85 -14.38 13.39
N MET A 347 -5.04 -13.05 13.34
CA MET A 347 -4.03 -12.09 13.79
C MET A 347 -3.67 -12.22 15.28
N ALA A 348 -4.57 -12.75 16.12
CA ALA A 348 -4.31 -12.92 17.55
C ALA A 348 -3.28 -14.03 17.84
N ILE A 349 -3.10 -14.97 16.91
CA ILE A 349 -2.16 -16.09 17.02
C ILE A 349 -1.00 -15.97 16.04
N GLY A 350 -0.63 -14.74 15.66
CA GLY A 350 0.50 -14.50 14.74
C GLY A 350 0.15 -14.63 13.26
N GLY A 351 -1.14 -14.68 12.91
CA GLY A 351 -1.60 -14.71 11.52
C GLY A 351 -1.55 -16.09 10.86
N ILE A 352 -1.44 -17.15 11.66
CA ILE A 352 -1.66 -18.54 11.22
C ILE A 352 -3.10 -18.97 11.50
N THR A 353 -3.51 -20.13 11.00
CA THR A 353 -4.83 -20.68 11.26
C THR A 353 -4.88 -21.38 12.63
N PRO A 354 -6.06 -21.50 13.27
CA PRO A 354 -6.17 -22.21 14.54
C PRO A 354 -5.61 -23.64 14.52
N LYS A 355 -5.81 -24.37 13.40
CA LYS A 355 -5.23 -25.71 13.24
C LYS A 355 -3.71 -25.71 13.09
N GLN A 356 -3.14 -24.72 12.39
CA GLN A 356 -1.68 -24.56 12.34
C GLN A 356 -1.12 -24.28 13.75
N ARG A 357 -1.82 -23.46 14.55
CA ARG A 357 -1.42 -23.19 15.93
C ARG A 357 -1.51 -24.45 16.79
N LEU A 358 -2.57 -25.25 16.63
CA LEU A 358 -2.70 -26.54 17.30
C LEU A 358 -1.52 -27.47 16.98
N ALA A 359 -1.14 -27.58 15.70
CA ALA A 359 0.00 -28.40 15.29
C ALA A 359 1.32 -27.91 15.92
N GLN A 360 1.51 -26.60 16.07
CA GLN A 360 2.68 -26.04 16.76
C GLN A 360 2.72 -26.32 18.26
N LEU A 361 1.56 -26.52 18.91
CA LEU A 361 1.49 -26.84 20.34
C LEU A 361 1.68 -28.34 20.62
N ALA A 362 1.57 -29.18 19.59
CA ALA A 362 1.78 -30.62 19.68
C ALA A 362 3.27 -31.03 19.55
N HIS A 363 4.14 -30.07 19.24
CA HIS A 363 5.60 -30.22 19.14
C HIS A 363 6.28 -29.36 20.21
#